data_AF-A0A817YKR8-F1
#
_entry.id   AF-A0A817YKR8-F1
#
_cell.length_a   1.000
_cell.length_b   1.000
_cell.length_c   1.000
_cell.angle_alpha   90.00
_cell.angle_beta   90.00
_cell.angle_gamma   90.00
#
_symmetry.space_group_name_H-M   'P 1'
#
loop_
_entity.id
_entity.type
_entity.pdbx_description
1 polymer ?
#
loop_
_entity_poly.entity_id
_entity_poly.type
_entity_poly.pdbx_seq_one_letter_code
_entity_poly.pdbx_strand_id
1 'polypeptide(L)'
;MRMIDSGSIGNTLLFNSVGQENKEFVSPDGWKRFGIKVADNGTAFNAKWGSWHIAYHGTKGQHVPFILTSGLCVAIQQYSTSKNNQTIFLSPSIEYMAHPQHTRIWRHIQKDDGKCRYYQLVFQCRVNPEAVGDPKSETLLQETYKITRVDKDFCNEELEWFIKANAAAKEFIHDNIICYGLMIRVIDCHPYDLPILSWWKNTDCGEY
;
A
#
# COMPACT_ATOMS: atom_id res chain seq x y z
N MET A 1 -0.71 15.58 15.64
CA MET A 1 0.20 14.83 14.76
C MET A 1 1.11 15.83 14.05
N ARG A 2 2.42 15.83 14.32
CA ARG A 2 3.38 16.70 13.59
C ARG A 2 3.86 15.92 12.36
N MET A 3 3.54 16.40 11.16
CA MET A 3 4.15 15.89 9.94
C MET A 3 5.56 16.46 9.86
N ILE A 4 6.57 15.59 9.86
CA ILE A 4 7.96 15.99 9.68
C ILE A 4 8.27 15.77 8.21
N ASP A 5 8.56 16.85 7.48
CA ASP A 5 9.09 16.76 6.11
C ASP A 5 10.52 16.23 6.22
N SER A 6 10.74 14.98 5.84
CA SER A 6 12.07 14.39 5.83
C SER A 6 12.79 14.85 4.57
N GLY A 7 13.42 16.03 4.64
CA GLY A 7 14.52 16.39 3.75
C GLY A 7 15.56 15.27 3.74
N SER A 8 16.15 15.02 2.57
CA SER A 8 17.06 13.91 2.32
C SER A 8 18.15 13.81 3.39
N ILE A 9 18.07 12.79 4.23
CA ILE A 9 19.19 12.33 5.04
C ILE A 9 19.31 10.84 4.74
N GLY A 10 20.32 10.50 3.95
CA GLY A 10 20.66 9.13 3.60
C GLY A 10 21.00 8.35 4.86
N ASN A 11 20.11 7.43 5.23
CA ASN A 11 20.42 6.30 6.07
C ASN A 11 19.94 5.08 5.30
N THR A 12 20.91 4.35 4.75
CA THR A 12 20.70 3.09 4.03
C THR A 12 20.04 2.09 4.97
N LEU A 13 18.82 1.70 4.64
CA LEU A 13 18.07 0.68 5.36
C LEU A 13 17.87 -0.52 4.43
N LEU A 14 18.44 -1.65 4.84
CA LEU A 14 18.39 -2.94 4.14
C LEU A 14 17.05 -3.65 4.46
N PHE A 15 16.33 -4.12 3.43
CA PHE A 15 15.06 -4.82 3.63
C PHE A 15 14.86 -6.02 2.72
N ASN A 16 14.20 -7.04 3.26
CA ASN A 16 13.93 -8.32 2.62
C ASN A 16 12.45 -8.44 2.23
N SER A 17 12.16 -8.49 0.94
CA SER A 17 11.04 -9.31 0.45
C SER A 17 11.46 -10.77 0.48
N VAL A 18 10.50 -11.70 0.46
CA VAL A 18 10.79 -13.13 0.30
C VAL A 18 11.66 -13.29 -0.96
N GLY A 19 12.94 -13.65 -0.78
CA GLY A 19 13.90 -13.85 -1.87
C GLY A 19 14.73 -12.64 -2.34
N GLN A 20 14.64 -11.44 -1.73
CA GLN A 20 15.55 -10.33 -2.06
C GLN A 20 16.26 -9.79 -0.82
N GLU A 21 17.34 -10.45 -0.45
CA GLU A 21 18.20 -10.02 0.64
C GLU A 21 19.03 -8.80 0.20
N ASN A 22 19.01 -7.73 1.01
CA ASN A 22 19.92 -6.56 0.93
C ASN A 22 19.75 -5.54 -0.22
N LYS A 23 18.53 -5.20 -0.64
CA LYS A 23 18.33 -4.02 -1.52
C LYS A 23 17.94 -2.78 -0.72
N GLU A 24 18.55 -1.65 -1.08
CA GLU A 24 18.21 -0.32 -0.56
C GLU A 24 16.74 -0.01 -0.90
N PHE A 25 15.98 0.49 0.07
CA PHE A 25 14.62 0.96 -0.20
C PHE A 25 14.68 2.19 -1.12
N VAL A 26 14.33 1.99 -2.38
CA VAL A 26 14.08 3.08 -3.32
C VAL A 26 12.59 3.41 -3.25
N SER A 27 12.27 4.68 -2.98
CA SER A 27 10.88 5.13 -3.07
C SER A 27 10.36 4.82 -4.48
N PRO A 28 9.22 4.14 -4.61
CA PRO A 28 8.70 3.80 -5.94
C PRO A 28 8.55 5.05 -6.82
N ASP A 29 8.83 4.90 -8.11
CA ASP A 29 8.88 6.01 -9.05
C ASP A 29 7.57 6.81 -9.05
N GLY A 30 7.66 8.13 -8.91
CA GLY A 30 6.50 9.02 -8.87
C GLY A 30 5.78 9.10 -7.52
N TRP A 31 6.27 8.43 -6.47
CA TRP A 31 5.70 8.50 -5.12
C TRP A 31 6.55 9.34 -4.17
N LYS A 32 5.90 10.25 -3.44
CA LYS A 32 6.49 10.92 -2.28
C LYS A 32 6.03 10.24 -1.00
N ARG A 33 6.98 9.96 -0.10
CA ARG A 33 6.71 9.38 1.22
C ARG A 33 6.66 10.45 2.31
N PHE A 34 5.65 10.37 3.17
CA PHE A 34 5.56 11.09 4.44
C PHE A 34 5.68 10.10 5.59
N GLY A 35 6.68 10.27 6.46
CA GLY A 35 6.92 9.37 7.58
C GLY A 35 5.87 9.52 8.68
N ILE A 36 5.38 8.40 9.21
CA ILE A 36 4.54 8.36 10.42
C ILE A 36 5.44 7.98 11.59
N LYS A 37 5.47 8.81 12.63
CA LYS A 37 6.29 8.55 13.82
C LYS A 37 5.66 7.42 14.64
N VAL A 38 6.29 6.25 14.61
CA VAL A 38 5.84 5.04 15.33
C VAL A 38 6.90 4.46 16.28
N ALA A 39 8.08 5.08 16.32
CA ALA A 39 9.16 4.81 17.27
C ALA A 39 9.89 6.13 17.58
N ASP A 40 10.77 6.10 18.59
CA ASP A 40 11.55 7.26 18.99
C ASP A 40 12.53 7.72 17.91
N ASN A 41 13.16 6.76 17.22
CA ASN A 41 14.13 6.99 16.16
C ASN A 41 14.19 5.79 15.20
N GLY A 42 14.96 5.93 14.12
CA GLY A 42 15.13 4.88 13.10
C GLY A 42 15.78 3.60 13.64
N THR A 43 16.74 3.70 14.56
CA THR A 43 17.39 2.53 15.19
C THR A 43 16.38 1.69 15.96
N ALA A 44 15.54 2.32 16.79
CA ALA A 44 14.49 1.63 17.53
C ALA A 44 13.44 1.01 16.59
N PHE A 45 13.08 1.71 15.51
CA PHE A 45 12.19 1.17 14.48
C PHE A 45 12.76 -0.10 13.84
N ASN A 46 14.02 -0.06 13.39
CA ASN A 46 14.66 -1.19 12.72
C ASN A 46 14.90 -2.38 13.65
N ALA A 47 15.26 -2.11 14.91
CA ALA A 47 15.43 -3.17 15.91
C ALA A 47 14.13 -3.98 16.10
N LYS A 48 12.97 -3.34 15.97
CA LYS A 48 11.66 -3.99 16.16
C LYS A 48 11.05 -4.55 14.88
N TRP A 49 11.12 -3.80 13.78
CA TRP A 49 10.38 -4.11 12.55
C TRP A 49 11.26 -4.13 11.29
N GLY A 50 12.59 -4.04 11.44
CA GLY A 50 13.51 -3.98 10.30
C GLY A 50 13.50 -5.24 9.45
N SER A 51 13.27 -6.41 10.05
CA SER A 51 13.15 -7.70 9.35
C SER A 51 11.77 -7.96 8.74
N TRP A 52 10.78 -7.12 9.03
CA TRP A 52 9.41 -7.31 8.55
C TRP A 52 9.28 -6.91 7.08
N HIS A 53 8.39 -7.58 6.36
CA HIS A 53 8.14 -7.29 4.94
C HIS A 53 7.52 -5.92 4.76
N ILE A 54 7.81 -5.27 3.62
CA ILE A 54 7.11 -4.04 3.21
C ILE A 54 5.86 -4.43 2.44
N ALA A 55 4.75 -3.80 2.77
CA ALA A 55 3.52 -3.90 1.99
C ALA A 55 2.79 -2.55 1.96
N TYR A 56 1.78 -2.48 1.11
CA TYR A 56 0.96 -1.29 0.91
C TYR A 56 -0.50 -1.61 1.16
N HIS A 57 -1.22 -0.60 1.67
CA HIS A 57 -2.66 -0.64 1.85
C HIS A 57 -3.31 0.53 1.12
N GLY A 58 -4.13 0.23 0.12
CA GLY A 58 -4.97 1.22 -0.55
C GLY A 58 -6.12 1.69 0.33
N THR A 59 -6.49 2.97 0.22
CA THR A 59 -7.66 3.49 0.94
C THR A 59 -8.31 4.67 0.22
N LYS A 60 -9.46 5.12 0.74
CA LYS A 60 -10.07 6.38 0.32
C LYS A 60 -9.47 7.51 1.15
N GLY A 61 -9.16 8.65 0.54
CA GLY A 61 -8.57 9.80 1.25
C GLY A 61 -9.33 10.21 2.51
N GLN A 62 -10.66 10.13 2.49
CA GLN A 62 -11.53 10.42 3.65
C GLN A 62 -11.32 9.47 4.85
N HIS A 63 -10.74 8.29 4.66
CA HIS A 63 -10.46 7.32 5.73
C HIS A 63 -9.07 7.48 6.37
N VAL A 64 -8.19 8.30 5.77
CA VAL A 64 -6.82 8.50 6.26
C VAL A 64 -6.79 8.99 7.71
N PRO A 65 -7.59 9.98 8.15
CA PRO A 65 -7.58 10.41 9.55
C PRO A 65 -7.97 9.31 10.53
N PHE A 66 -8.91 8.44 10.14
CA PHE A 66 -9.33 7.30 10.95
C PHE A 66 -8.21 6.27 11.05
N ILE A 67 -7.59 5.89 9.92
CA ILE A 67 -6.46 4.94 9.95
C ILE A 67 -5.29 5.48 10.77
N LEU A 68 -5.02 6.78 10.72
CA LEU A 68 -3.96 7.40 11.52
C LEU A 68 -4.23 7.43 13.02
N THR A 69 -5.49 7.35 13.44
CA THR A 69 -5.89 7.48 14.86
C THR A 69 -6.33 6.15 15.47
N SER A 70 -6.90 5.25 14.68
CA SER A 70 -7.39 3.94 15.11
C SER A 70 -6.74 2.76 14.38
N GLY A 71 -5.83 3.00 13.44
CA GLY A 71 -5.23 1.93 12.65
C GLY A 71 -6.13 1.30 11.60
N LEU A 72 -5.61 0.22 11.01
CA LEU A 72 -6.30 -0.52 9.96
C LEU A 72 -7.46 -1.31 10.55
N CYS A 73 -8.67 -1.03 10.06
CA CYS A 73 -9.86 -1.79 10.42
C CYS A 73 -9.93 -3.08 9.61
N VAL A 74 -10.37 -4.15 10.27
CA VAL A 74 -10.59 -5.44 9.61
C VAL A 74 -11.76 -5.36 8.63
N ALA A 75 -11.58 -5.90 7.43
CA ALA A 75 -12.70 -6.13 6.53
C ALA A 75 -13.39 -7.43 6.92
N ILE A 76 -14.71 -7.38 7.11
CA ILE A 76 -15.53 -8.59 7.13
C ILE A 76 -15.77 -8.95 5.66
N GLN A 77 -14.99 -9.90 5.12
CA GLN A 77 -15.22 -10.35 3.76
C GLN A 77 -16.59 -11.04 3.67
N GLN A 78 -17.51 -10.48 2.88
CA GLN A 78 -18.81 -11.10 2.61
C GLN A 78 -18.70 -12.32 1.68
N TYR A 79 -17.56 -12.51 1.00
CA TYR A 79 -17.36 -13.54 -0.03
C TYR A 79 -16.48 -14.73 0.39
N SER A 80 -15.94 -14.73 1.61
CA SER A 80 -15.26 -15.93 2.12
C SER A 80 -16.33 -16.89 2.65
N THR A 81 -16.38 -18.10 2.10
CA THR A 81 -17.23 -19.21 2.59
C THR A 81 -16.93 -19.59 4.05
N SER A 82 -15.83 -19.08 4.62
CA SER A 82 -15.54 -19.13 6.04
C SER A 82 -16.13 -17.90 6.76
N LYS A 83 -17.27 -18.11 7.44
CA LYS A 83 -18.09 -17.07 8.11
C LYS A 83 -17.39 -16.14 9.11
N ASN A 84 -16.07 -16.25 9.37
CA ASN A 84 -15.36 -15.52 10.42
C ASN A 84 -13.95 -15.02 10.04
N ASN A 85 -13.52 -15.11 8.77
CA ASN A 85 -12.17 -14.65 8.41
C ASN A 85 -12.12 -13.14 8.19
N GLN A 86 -11.90 -12.43 9.28
CA GLN A 86 -11.56 -11.01 9.27
C GLN A 86 -10.09 -10.84 8.89
N THR A 87 -9.87 -10.09 7.83
CA THR A 87 -8.54 -9.90 7.27
C THR A 87 -8.29 -8.44 6.95
N ILE A 88 -7.02 -8.09 6.98
CA ILE A 88 -6.50 -6.85 6.40
C ILE A 88 -5.84 -7.22 5.09
N PHE A 89 -6.28 -6.56 4.03
CA PHE A 89 -5.77 -6.75 2.69
C PHE A 89 -4.59 -5.81 2.43
N LEU A 90 -3.50 -6.38 1.94
CA LEU A 90 -2.27 -5.68 1.59
C LEU A 90 -1.71 -6.23 0.28
N SER A 91 -0.75 -5.52 -0.31
CA SER A 91 0.07 -6.03 -1.40
C SER A 91 1.52 -5.57 -1.26
N PRO A 92 2.50 -6.36 -1.69
CA PRO A 92 3.88 -5.87 -1.81
C PRO A 92 4.02 -4.84 -2.95
N SER A 93 3.09 -4.80 -3.92
CA SER A 93 3.10 -3.83 -5.02
C SER A 93 2.31 -2.58 -4.67
N ILE A 94 3.00 -1.44 -4.73
CA ILE A 94 2.34 -0.14 -4.61
C ILE A 94 1.46 0.17 -5.82
N GLU A 95 1.86 -0.27 -7.02
CA GLU A 95 1.12 0.00 -8.25
C GLU A 95 -0.17 -0.81 -8.32
N TYR A 96 -0.15 -2.04 -7.81
CA TYR A 96 -1.35 -2.82 -7.60
C TYR A 96 -2.31 -2.14 -6.60
N MET A 97 -1.81 -1.72 -5.43
CA MET A 97 -2.64 -0.98 -4.45
C MET A 97 -3.12 0.39 -4.93
N ALA A 98 -2.45 0.98 -5.90
CA ALA A 98 -2.84 2.26 -6.45
C ALA A 98 -4.06 2.18 -7.38
N HIS A 99 -4.47 0.97 -7.79
CA HIS A 99 -5.64 0.74 -8.62
C HIS A 99 -6.92 1.31 -7.98
N PRO A 100 -7.88 1.86 -8.76
CA PRO A 100 -9.08 2.50 -8.21
C PRO A 100 -9.96 1.59 -7.35
N GLN A 101 -9.88 0.27 -7.56
CA GLN A 101 -10.54 -0.74 -6.71
C GLN A 101 -10.05 -0.71 -5.25
N HIS A 102 -8.80 -0.32 -5.02
CA HIS A 102 -8.18 -0.30 -3.69
C HIS A 102 -7.99 1.13 -3.17
N THR A 103 -7.63 2.06 -4.06
CA THR A 103 -7.34 3.45 -3.72
C THR A 103 -8.23 4.40 -4.51
N ARG A 104 -9.00 5.24 -3.83
CA ARG A 104 -9.79 6.26 -4.53
C ARG A 104 -8.88 7.37 -5.04
N ILE A 105 -8.83 7.53 -6.36
CA ILE A 105 -8.23 8.70 -7.00
C ILE A 105 -9.10 9.93 -6.70
N TRP A 106 -8.46 11.06 -6.38
CA TRP A 106 -9.19 12.33 -6.32
C TRP A 106 -8.53 13.37 -7.21
N ARG A 107 -9.39 14.23 -7.76
CA ARG A 107 -9.04 15.34 -8.63
C ARG A 107 -9.14 16.64 -7.85
N HIS A 108 -8.17 17.53 -8.02
CA HIS A 108 -8.19 18.86 -7.42
C HIS A 108 -7.68 19.91 -8.41
N ILE A 109 -8.43 21.01 -8.56
CA ILE A 109 -8.00 22.18 -9.32
C ILE A 109 -7.25 23.08 -8.34
N GLN A 110 -5.97 23.27 -8.61
CA GLN A 110 -5.07 24.08 -7.81
C GLN A 110 -5.43 25.56 -7.93
N LYS A 111 -5.54 26.24 -6.78
CA LYS A 111 -5.93 27.65 -6.75
C LYS A 111 -4.87 28.56 -7.37
N ASP A 112 -3.61 28.17 -7.24
CA ASP A 112 -2.47 29.03 -7.57
C ASP A 112 -2.21 29.10 -9.09
N ASP A 113 -2.31 27.97 -9.79
CA ASP A 113 -2.01 27.86 -11.23
C ASP A 113 -3.20 27.39 -12.08
N GLY A 114 -4.36 27.14 -11.47
CA GLY A 114 -5.55 26.63 -12.15
C GLY A 114 -5.40 25.21 -12.69
N LYS A 115 -4.28 24.53 -12.43
CA LYS A 115 -4.02 23.20 -12.99
C LYS A 115 -4.83 22.14 -12.26
N CYS A 116 -5.36 21.22 -13.04
CA CYS A 116 -5.98 20.02 -12.52
C CYS A 116 -4.89 19.00 -12.15
N ARG A 117 -4.88 18.54 -10.90
CA ARG A 117 -4.01 17.47 -10.43
C ARG A 117 -4.82 16.28 -9.94
N TYR A 118 -4.28 15.10 -10.17
CA TYR A 118 -4.79 13.84 -9.67
C TYR A 118 -3.89 13.33 -8.55
N TYR A 119 -4.52 12.71 -7.56
CA TYR A 119 -3.85 12.25 -6.37
C TYR A 119 -4.22 10.80 -6.08
N GLN A 120 -3.20 10.03 -5.72
CA GLN A 120 -3.32 8.69 -5.19
C GLN A 120 -2.61 8.62 -3.85
N LEU A 121 -3.13 7.80 -2.95
CA LEU A 121 -2.60 7.64 -1.61
C LEU A 121 -2.68 6.19 -1.16
N VAL A 122 -1.57 5.68 -0.66
CA VAL A 122 -1.52 4.37 -0.01
C VAL A 122 -0.77 4.49 1.32
N PHE A 123 -1.09 3.62 2.28
CA PHE A 123 -0.26 3.45 3.46
C PHE A 123 0.88 2.49 3.16
N GLN A 124 2.08 2.85 3.62
CA GLN A 124 3.22 1.96 3.67
C GLN A 124 3.28 1.27 5.04
N CYS A 125 3.36 -0.05 5.01
CA CYS A 125 3.30 -0.91 6.17
C CYS A 125 4.54 -1.78 6.30
N ARG A 126 4.91 -2.14 7.54
CA ARG A 126 5.68 -3.36 7.81
C ARG A 126 4.72 -4.46 8.21
N VAL A 127 5.00 -5.68 7.78
CA VAL A 127 4.18 -6.86 8.08
C VAL A 127 5.07 -7.96 8.64
N ASN A 128 4.67 -8.52 9.78
CA ASN A 128 5.33 -9.67 10.38
C ASN A 128 5.33 -10.82 9.36
N PRO A 129 6.50 -11.37 8.96
CA PRO A 129 6.58 -12.46 8.00
C PRO A 129 5.73 -13.67 8.39
N GLU A 130 5.65 -13.98 9.69
CA GLU A 130 4.84 -15.10 10.20
C GLU A 130 3.33 -14.87 10.09
N ALA A 131 2.91 -13.62 9.92
CA ALA A 131 1.51 -13.24 9.76
C ALA A 131 1.08 -13.16 8.28
N VAL A 132 2.06 -13.12 7.35
CA VAL A 132 1.78 -13.25 5.93
C VAL A 132 1.41 -14.71 5.69
N GLY A 133 0.11 -14.98 5.60
CA GLY A 133 -0.36 -16.28 5.10
C GLY A 133 0.06 -16.51 3.65
N ASP A 134 -0.44 -17.56 3.01
CA ASP A 134 -0.10 -17.83 1.61
C ASP A 134 -0.50 -16.67 0.70
N PRO A 135 0.46 -15.99 0.03
CA PRO A 135 0.17 -14.98 -0.97
C PRO A 135 -0.76 -15.54 -2.04
N LYS A 136 -1.63 -14.68 -2.59
CA LYS A 136 -2.59 -15.04 -3.63
C LYS A 136 -2.33 -14.26 -4.91
N SER A 137 -2.79 -14.86 -6.01
CA SER A 137 -2.77 -14.21 -7.31
C SER A 137 -3.63 -12.97 -7.33
N GLU A 138 -3.24 -11.99 -8.14
CA GLU A 138 -4.04 -10.81 -8.40
C GLU A 138 -5.42 -11.15 -9.00
N THR A 139 -6.43 -10.42 -8.56
CA THR A 139 -7.82 -10.62 -8.98
C THR A 139 -8.38 -9.52 -9.88
N LEU A 140 -7.56 -8.56 -10.33
CA LEU A 140 -8.05 -7.38 -11.06
C LEU A 140 -8.04 -7.55 -12.57
N LEU A 141 -7.04 -8.26 -13.12
CA LEU A 141 -6.97 -8.52 -14.56
C LEU A 141 -8.08 -9.47 -14.99
N GLN A 142 -8.68 -9.13 -16.14
CA GLN A 142 -9.54 -10.02 -16.91
C GLN A 142 -8.78 -11.30 -17.30
N GLU A 143 -9.51 -12.42 -17.41
CA GLU A 143 -8.93 -13.74 -17.69
C GLU A 143 -8.04 -13.76 -18.95
N THR A 144 -8.50 -13.09 -20.02
CA THR A 144 -7.78 -12.97 -21.30
C THR A 144 -6.46 -12.21 -21.19
N TYR A 145 -6.24 -11.47 -20.10
CA TYR A 145 -5.08 -10.62 -19.88
C TYR A 145 -4.23 -11.02 -18.67
N LYS A 146 -4.45 -12.20 -18.07
CA LYS A 146 -3.67 -12.69 -16.91
C LYS A 146 -2.15 -12.78 -17.15
N ILE A 147 -1.73 -12.86 -18.41
CA ILE A 147 -0.32 -12.79 -18.81
C ILE A 147 0.30 -11.38 -18.65
N THR A 148 -0.52 -10.34 -18.49
CA THR A 148 -0.07 -8.96 -18.33
C THR A 148 0.60 -8.81 -16.97
N ARG A 149 1.85 -8.33 -16.96
CA ARG A 149 2.55 -8.06 -15.70
C ARG A 149 1.97 -6.80 -15.05
N VAL A 150 1.52 -6.92 -13.80
CA VAL A 150 1.02 -5.78 -13.01
C VAL A 150 2.16 -4.92 -12.50
N ASP A 151 3.22 -5.56 -11.98
CA ASP A 151 4.36 -4.90 -11.37
C ASP A 151 5.65 -5.59 -11.82
N LYS A 152 6.65 -4.81 -12.24
CA LYS A 152 7.92 -5.36 -12.74
C LYS A 152 8.68 -6.15 -11.67
N ASP A 153 8.51 -5.81 -10.39
CA ASP A 153 9.29 -6.36 -9.29
C ASP A 153 8.60 -7.54 -8.59
N PHE A 154 7.29 -7.76 -8.82
CA PHE A 154 6.50 -8.80 -8.13
C PHE A 154 5.72 -9.70 -9.08
N CYS A 155 5.68 -10.99 -8.78
CA CYS A 155 4.92 -11.97 -9.56
C CYS A 155 3.42 -11.81 -9.32
N ASN A 156 2.61 -11.96 -10.39
CA ASN A 156 1.16 -11.77 -10.29
C ASN A 156 0.52 -12.75 -9.31
N GLU A 157 1.13 -13.92 -9.10
CA GLU A 157 0.70 -15.01 -8.21
C GLU A 157 0.89 -14.70 -6.72
N GLU A 158 1.58 -13.60 -6.38
CA GLU A 158 1.98 -13.27 -5.00
C GLU A 158 1.59 -11.84 -4.57
N LEU A 159 0.67 -11.21 -5.30
CA LEU A 159 0.31 -9.80 -5.10
C LEU A 159 -0.70 -9.56 -3.98
N GLU A 160 -1.51 -10.55 -3.60
CA GLU A 160 -2.58 -10.35 -2.62
C GLU A 160 -2.25 -11.00 -1.28
N TRP A 161 -2.09 -10.18 -0.24
CA TRP A 161 -1.76 -10.63 1.10
C TRP A 161 -2.94 -10.40 2.05
N PHE A 162 -3.34 -11.46 2.76
CA PHE A 162 -4.45 -11.42 3.72
C PHE A 162 -3.93 -11.68 5.12
N ILE A 163 -3.85 -10.63 5.93
CA ILE A 163 -3.36 -10.72 7.30
C ILE A 163 -4.56 -10.96 8.22
N LYS A 164 -4.56 -12.10 8.90
CA LYS A 164 -5.64 -12.45 9.84
C LYS A 164 -5.65 -11.48 11.01
N ALA A 165 -6.84 -11.03 11.39
CA ALA A 165 -7.03 -10.09 12.47
C ALA A 165 -8.26 -10.44 13.33
N ASN A 166 -8.23 -10.08 14.62
CA ASN A 166 -9.31 -10.34 15.54
C ASN A 166 -10.27 -9.12 15.62
N ALA A 167 -11.57 -9.33 15.41
CA ALA A 167 -12.65 -8.34 15.42
C ALA A 167 -12.59 -7.35 16.58
N ALA A 168 -12.20 -7.85 17.74
CA ALA A 168 -12.26 -7.11 18.99
C ALA A 168 -11.12 -6.10 19.13
N ALA A 169 -10.03 -6.27 18.38
CA ALA A 169 -8.85 -5.43 18.45
C ALA A 169 -8.96 -4.31 17.43
N LYS A 170 -9.40 -3.14 17.87
CA LYS A 170 -9.37 -1.89 17.08
C LYS A 170 -7.95 -1.34 16.89
N GLU A 171 -6.91 -2.09 17.19
CA GLU A 171 -5.53 -1.59 17.33
C GLU A 171 -4.51 -2.46 16.58
N PHE A 172 -4.81 -2.84 15.34
CA PHE A 172 -3.96 -3.76 14.58
C PHE A 172 -2.59 -3.18 14.14
N ILE A 173 -2.32 -1.90 14.46
CA ILE A 173 -1.06 -1.21 14.17
C ILE A 173 0.14 -1.78 14.97
N HIS A 174 -0.08 -2.59 16.02
CA HIS A 174 1.00 -2.92 16.94
C HIS A 174 1.51 -4.36 16.93
N ASP A 175 0.74 -5.33 16.42
CA ASP A 175 1.07 -6.75 16.58
C ASP A 175 1.66 -7.39 15.32
N ASN A 176 0.98 -7.28 14.18
CA ASN A 176 1.40 -7.96 12.94
C ASN A 176 1.56 -7.01 11.75
N ILE A 177 1.05 -5.78 11.85
CA ILE A 177 1.22 -4.74 10.83
C ILE A 177 1.54 -3.43 11.54
N ILE A 178 2.48 -2.64 11.05
CA ILE A 178 2.69 -1.25 11.47
C ILE A 178 2.67 -0.32 10.27
N CYS A 179 1.74 0.63 10.24
CA CYS A 179 1.72 1.71 9.24
C CYS A 179 2.74 2.78 9.64
N TYR A 180 3.77 2.96 8.81
CA TYR A 180 4.89 3.85 9.13
C TYR A 180 5.18 4.89 8.04
N GLY A 181 4.41 4.86 6.95
CA GLY A 181 4.49 5.86 5.89
C GLY A 181 3.15 6.10 5.21
N LEU A 182 2.99 7.30 4.69
CA LEU A 182 1.92 7.69 3.78
C LEU A 182 2.58 7.98 2.43
N MET A 183 2.27 7.18 1.42
CA MET A 183 2.79 7.38 0.06
C MET A 183 1.75 8.18 -0.71
N ILE A 184 2.18 9.27 -1.34
CA ILE A 184 1.31 10.12 -2.17
C ILE A 184 1.95 10.27 -3.54
N ARG A 185 1.16 10.03 -4.58
CA ARG A 185 1.51 10.34 -5.97
C ARG A 185 0.63 11.47 -6.46
N VAL A 186 1.24 12.48 -7.08
CA VAL A 186 0.58 13.66 -7.64
C VAL A 186 0.93 13.73 -9.12
N ILE A 187 -0.09 13.79 -9.98
CA ILE A 187 0.07 13.69 -11.44
C ILE A 187 -0.79 14.77 -12.09
N ASP A 188 -0.30 15.37 -13.18
CA ASP A 188 -1.01 16.40 -13.94
C ASP A 188 -1.99 15.83 -15.01
N CYS A 189 -2.05 14.51 -15.16
CA CYS A 189 -2.99 13.77 -16.02
C CYS A 189 -3.73 12.67 -15.24
N HIS A 190 -4.76 12.09 -15.85
CA HIS A 190 -5.49 10.99 -15.23
C HIS A 190 -4.55 9.78 -15.07
N PRO A 191 -4.52 9.07 -13.93
CA PRO A 191 -3.59 7.96 -13.73
C PRO A 191 -3.71 6.83 -14.77
N TYR A 192 -4.88 6.65 -15.37
CA TYR A 192 -5.13 5.69 -16.46
C TYR A 192 -4.30 5.97 -17.73
N ASP A 193 -3.80 7.20 -17.88
CA ASP A 193 -2.95 7.61 -19.00
C ASP A 193 -1.46 7.39 -18.70
N LEU A 194 -1.10 6.98 -17.48
CA LEU A 194 0.29 6.70 -17.14
C LEU A 194 0.76 5.37 -17.78
N PRO A 195 1.91 5.34 -18.47
CA PRO A 195 2.43 4.11 -19.07
C PRO A 195 2.64 2.97 -18.07
N ILE A 196 3.11 3.29 -16.85
CA ILE A 196 3.32 2.32 -15.77
C ILE A 196 2.01 1.68 -15.27
N LEU A 197 0.87 2.33 -15.52
CA LEU A 197 -0.47 1.88 -15.14
C LEU A 197 -1.27 1.35 -16.33
N SER A 198 -0.62 1.10 -17.47
CA SER A 198 -1.28 0.64 -18.70
C SER A 198 -2.08 -0.66 -18.51
N TRP A 199 -1.69 -1.52 -17.56
CA TRP A 199 -2.41 -2.75 -17.23
C TRP A 199 -3.83 -2.51 -16.69
N TRP A 200 -4.14 -1.32 -16.18
CA TRP A 200 -5.50 -0.97 -15.70
C TRP A 200 -6.55 -1.12 -16.79
N LYS A 201 -6.14 -0.97 -18.06
CA LYS A 201 -6.98 -1.12 -19.25
C LYS A 201 -7.49 -2.55 -19.46
N ASN A 202 -6.89 -3.50 -18.76
CA ASN A 202 -7.17 -4.93 -18.88
C ASN A 202 -7.96 -5.47 -17.68
N THR A 203 -8.63 -4.59 -16.92
CA THR A 203 -9.40 -4.96 -15.72
C THR A 203 -10.90 -4.94 -15.99
N ASP A 204 -11.69 -5.71 -15.23
CA ASP A 204 -13.17 -5.76 -15.38
C ASP A 204 -13.89 -4.53 -14.83
N CYS A 205 -13.12 -3.57 -14.32
CA CYS A 205 -13.69 -2.41 -13.69
C CYS A 205 -13.96 -1.34 -14.74
N GLY A 206 -15.23 -0.96 -14.91
CA GLY A 206 -15.64 0.07 -15.87
C GLY A 206 -14.87 1.39 -15.70
N GLU A 207 -14.96 2.26 -16.71
CA GLU A 207 -14.27 3.56 -16.71
C GLU A 207 -14.49 4.32 -15.38
N TYR A 208 -13.39 4.57 -14.66
CA TYR A 208 -13.34 5.19 -13.33
C TYR A 208 -13.25 6.71 -13.38
#